data_AF-A0A9D7RD93-F1
#
_entry.id   AF-A0A9D7RD93-F1
#
_cell.length_a   1.000
_cell.length_b   1.000
_cell.length_c   1.000
_cell.angle_alpha   90.00
_cell.angle_beta   90.00
_cell.angle_gamma   90.00
#
_symmetry.space_group_name_H-M   'P 1'
#
loop_
_entity.id
_entity.type
_entity.pdbx_description
1 polymer ?
#
loop_
_entity_poly.entity_id
_entity_poly.type
_entity_poly.pdbx_seq_one_letter_code
_entity_poly.pdbx_strand_id
1 'polypeptide(L)'
;MNFSQITEDDFIENVNRINWKQFNGPEYYRPDEIITSLTNLVNLRSEDEKWNIYSDVLSAIGNDHAGTYYPVIIDILPLIIGLLKSSRHEPVRNCILEILSEWYYSFVPELGTFTTSNEKDLEDFVRGNIKQFITETKWNDSDRNMKLISDFNDYFAEEASA
;
A
#
# COMPACT_ATOMS: atom_id res chain seq x y z
N MET A 1 11.70 -4.82 8.43
CA MET A 1 10.77 -4.79 9.59
C MET A 1 10.20 -6.19 9.82
N ASN A 2 9.79 -6.55 11.05
CA ASN A 2 9.05 -7.79 11.27
C ASN A 2 7.55 -7.51 11.04
N PHE A 3 7.05 -7.81 9.84
CA PHE A 3 5.63 -7.65 9.52
C PHE A 3 4.84 -8.80 10.17
N SER A 4 4.39 -8.60 11.41
CA SER A 4 3.54 -9.58 12.10
C SER A 4 2.24 -9.79 11.30
N GLN A 5 1.74 -11.03 11.29
CA GLN A 5 0.39 -11.29 10.80
C GLN A 5 -0.59 -10.55 11.71
N ILE A 6 -1.43 -9.70 11.13
CA ILE A 6 -2.53 -9.01 11.81
C ILE A 6 -3.84 -9.57 11.28
N THR A 7 -4.82 -9.81 12.13
CA THR A 7 -6.16 -10.16 11.64
C THR A 7 -6.81 -8.97 10.93
N GLU A 8 -7.91 -9.19 10.21
CA GLU A 8 -8.70 -8.10 9.62
C GLU A 8 -9.23 -7.15 10.70
N ASP A 9 -9.62 -7.68 11.87
CA ASP A 9 -10.03 -6.87 13.02
C ASP A 9 -8.86 -6.07 13.61
N ASP A 10 -7.68 -6.69 13.77
CA ASP A 10 -6.47 -5.99 14.23
C ASP A 10 -6.06 -4.87 13.26
N PHE A 11 -6.21 -5.09 11.95
CA PHE A 11 -5.95 -4.07 10.95
C PHE A 11 -6.86 -2.86 11.16
N ILE A 12 -8.17 -3.08 11.28
CA ILE A 12 -9.15 -2.01 11.50
C ILE A 12 -8.88 -1.30 12.83
N GLU A 13 -8.56 -2.03 13.89
CA GLU A 13 -8.22 -1.44 15.18
C GLU A 13 -6.99 -0.53 15.07
N ASN A 14 -5.93 -1.00 14.40
CA ASN A 14 -4.71 -0.21 14.20
C ASN A 14 -4.97 1.02 13.33
N VAL A 15 -5.75 0.90 12.26
CA VAL A 15 -6.15 2.04 11.41
C VAL A 15 -6.90 3.11 12.21
N ASN A 16 -7.78 2.71 13.14
CA ASN A 16 -8.54 3.63 13.97
C ASN A 16 -7.70 4.30 15.09
N ARG A 17 -6.56 3.72 15.47
CA ARG A 17 -5.68 4.25 16.52
C ARG A 17 -4.76 5.38 16.03
N ILE A 18 -4.50 5.45 14.73
CA ILE A 18 -3.55 6.43 14.18
C ILE A 18 -4.23 7.78 14.02
N ASN A 19 -3.55 8.84 14.48
CA ASN A 19 -3.99 10.21 14.24
C ASN A 19 -3.58 10.67 12.83
N TRP A 20 -4.39 10.34 11.83
CA TRP A 20 -4.09 10.65 10.41
C TRP A 20 -3.87 12.15 10.13
N LYS A 21 -4.42 13.04 10.94
CA LYS A 21 -4.24 14.49 10.80
C LYS A 21 -2.81 14.95 11.11
N GLN A 22 -2.02 14.14 11.84
CA GLN A 22 -0.65 14.49 12.21
C GLN A 22 0.30 14.63 11.00
N PHE A 23 -0.02 13.98 9.88
CA PHE A 23 0.84 13.94 8.70
C PHE A 23 0.85 15.25 7.91
N ASN A 24 -0.12 16.16 8.11
CA ASN A 24 -0.15 17.48 7.45
C ASN A 24 0.27 17.44 5.96
N GLY A 25 -0.32 16.51 5.20
CA GLY A 25 0.03 16.26 3.81
C GLY A 25 -0.27 17.41 2.85
N PRO A 26 -0.15 17.18 1.53
CA PRO A 26 -0.47 18.17 0.49
C PRO A 26 -1.90 18.71 0.55
N GLU A 27 -2.19 19.74 -0.25
CA GLU A 27 -3.51 20.42 -0.29
C GLU A 27 -4.69 19.44 -0.49
N TYR A 28 -4.46 18.36 -1.22
CA TYR A 28 -5.46 17.33 -1.52
C TYR A 28 -5.52 16.19 -0.51
N TYR A 29 -4.67 16.20 0.53
CA TYR A 29 -4.72 15.19 1.58
C TYR A 29 -6.04 15.29 2.36
N ARG A 30 -6.76 14.17 2.42
CA ARG A 30 -8.05 14.03 3.13
C ARG A 30 -7.93 12.94 4.20
N PRO A 31 -7.38 13.27 5.39
CA PRO A 31 -7.14 12.28 6.45
C PRO A 31 -8.42 11.59 6.94
N ASP A 32 -9.58 12.24 6.81
CA ASP A 32 -10.87 11.68 7.22
C ASP A 32 -11.37 10.56 6.26
N GLU A 33 -10.80 10.44 5.06
CA GLU A 33 -11.18 9.41 4.07
C GLU A 33 -10.43 8.09 4.28
N ILE A 34 -9.25 8.12 4.91
CA ILE A 34 -8.36 6.97 5.09
C ILE A 34 -9.07 5.78 5.75
N ILE A 35 -9.75 6.03 6.88
CA ILE A 35 -10.41 4.97 7.64
C ILE A 35 -11.46 4.28 6.77
N THR A 36 -12.25 5.05 6.02
CA THR A 36 -13.30 4.53 5.15
C THR A 36 -12.71 3.71 4.00
N SER A 37 -11.72 4.25 3.28
CA SER A 37 -11.08 3.55 2.15
C SER A 37 -10.43 2.23 2.59
N LEU A 38 -9.70 2.23 3.71
CA LEU A 38 -9.05 1.03 4.24
C LEU A 38 -10.06 0.02 4.80
N THR A 39 -11.18 0.49 5.37
CA THR A 39 -12.28 -0.40 5.80
C THR A 39 -12.93 -1.07 4.61
N ASN A 40 -13.14 -0.36 3.50
CA ASN A 40 -13.68 -0.93 2.27
C ASN A 40 -12.72 -1.97 1.67
N LEU A 41 -11.42 -1.70 1.69
CA LEU A 41 -10.39 -2.67 1.26
C LEU A 41 -10.46 -3.98 2.04
N VAL A 42 -10.53 -3.93 3.38
CA VAL A 42 -10.66 -5.14 4.21
C VAL A 42 -11.95 -5.90 3.93
N ASN A 43 -13.03 -5.20 3.61
CA ASN A 43 -14.34 -5.78 3.33
C ASN A 43 -14.55 -6.18 1.86
N LEU A 44 -13.53 -6.06 0.99
CA LEU A 44 -13.63 -6.43 -0.41
C LEU A 44 -13.89 -7.94 -0.56
N ARG A 45 -15.03 -8.30 -1.18
CA ARG A 45 -15.42 -9.70 -1.42
C ARG A 45 -15.68 -10.03 -2.88
N SER A 46 -15.83 -9.03 -3.75
CA SER A 46 -16.14 -9.19 -5.17
C SER A 46 -15.14 -8.47 -6.05
N GLU A 47 -14.86 -9.03 -7.23
CA GLU A 47 -14.01 -8.39 -8.23
C GLU A 47 -14.64 -7.14 -8.84
N ASP A 48 -15.97 -7.10 -8.91
CA ASP A 48 -16.68 -5.98 -9.54
C ASP A 48 -16.44 -4.65 -8.80
N GLU A 49 -16.14 -4.72 -7.50
CA GLU A 49 -15.90 -3.55 -6.65
C GLU A 49 -14.40 -3.20 -6.52
N LYS A 50 -13.51 -4.10 -6.96
CA LYS A 50 -12.07 -3.99 -6.74
C LYS A 50 -11.51 -2.66 -7.22
N TRP A 51 -11.85 -2.24 -8.44
CA TRP A 51 -11.27 -1.05 -9.07
C TRP A 51 -11.72 0.25 -8.42
N ASN A 52 -12.94 0.30 -7.89
CA ASN A 52 -13.40 1.46 -7.13
C ASN A 52 -12.64 1.57 -5.81
N ILE A 53 -12.54 0.46 -5.07
CA ILE A 53 -11.81 0.41 -3.79
C ILE A 53 -10.31 0.68 -3.98
N TYR A 54 -9.74 0.17 -5.06
CA TYR A 54 -8.37 0.46 -5.47
C TYR A 54 -8.12 1.97 -5.62
N SER A 55 -8.96 2.65 -6.40
CA SER A 55 -8.83 4.10 -6.62
C SER A 55 -9.12 4.91 -5.35
N ASP A 56 -10.09 4.48 -4.54
CA ASP A 56 -10.39 5.08 -3.24
C ASP A 56 -9.20 5.00 -2.27
N VAL A 57 -8.46 3.89 -2.28
CA VAL A 57 -7.27 3.71 -1.42
C VAL A 57 -6.10 4.55 -1.94
N LEU A 58 -5.84 4.55 -3.25
CA LEU A 58 -4.79 5.38 -3.85
C LEU A 58 -5.04 6.87 -3.61
N SER A 59 -6.30 7.32 -3.73
CA SER A 59 -6.69 8.71 -3.50
C SER A 59 -6.66 9.11 -2.02
N ALA A 60 -6.91 8.18 -1.10
CA ALA A 60 -6.82 8.48 0.33
C ALA A 60 -5.36 8.61 0.83
N ILE A 61 -4.44 7.90 0.18
CA ILE A 61 -3.03 7.80 0.59
C ILE A 61 -2.13 8.69 -0.29
N GLY A 62 -2.67 9.28 -1.34
CA GLY A 62 -1.92 9.95 -2.37
C GLY A 62 -2.81 10.70 -3.35
N ASN A 63 -2.32 10.86 -4.58
CA ASN A 63 -3.09 11.38 -5.69
C ASN A 63 -3.01 10.40 -6.86
N ASP A 64 -4.05 9.58 -7.01
CA ASP A 64 -4.18 8.56 -8.07
C ASP A 64 -3.95 9.17 -9.47
N HIS A 65 -4.45 10.39 -9.69
CA HIS A 65 -4.29 11.07 -10.98
C HIS A 65 -2.90 11.66 -11.22
N ALA A 66 -2.20 12.09 -10.16
CA ALA A 66 -0.86 12.66 -10.29
C ALA A 66 0.25 11.61 -10.16
N GLY A 67 -0.09 10.38 -9.80
CA GLY A 67 0.89 9.32 -9.52
C GLY A 67 1.74 9.66 -8.30
N THR A 68 1.11 10.07 -7.19
CA THR A 68 1.84 10.39 -5.96
C THR A 68 1.32 9.65 -4.74
N TYR A 69 2.18 9.44 -3.74
CA TYR A 69 1.80 9.01 -2.40
C TYR A 69 2.27 10.00 -1.33
N TYR A 70 1.51 10.10 -0.25
CA TYR A 70 1.71 11.05 0.84
C TYR A 70 2.47 10.42 2.01
N PRO A 71 3.01 11.23 2.94
CA PRO A 71 3.76 10.76 4.10
C PRO A 71 3.04 9.75 5.00
N VAL A 72 1.71 9.70 4.93
CA VAL A 72 0.90 8.73 5.67
C VAL A 72 1.22 7.27 5.32
N ILE A 73 1.82 7.02 4.15
CA ILE A 73 2.27 5.69 3.74
C ILE A 73 3.27 5.07 4.72
N ILE A 74 3.97 5.88 5.54
CA ILE A 74 4.87 5.41 6.59
C ILE A 74 4.15 4.47 7.57
N ASP A 75 2.94 4.84 7.98
CA ASP A 75 2.13 4.05 8.91
C ASP A 75 1.24 3.02 8.18
N ILE A 76 0.84 3.30 6.94
CA ILE A 76 -0.07 2.43 6.20
C ILE A 76 0.65 1.22 5.58
N LEU A 77 1.84 1.39 5.02
CA LEU A 77 2.53 0.32 4.29
C LEU A 77 2.73 -0.95 5.15
N PRO A 78 3.19 -0.87 6.42
CA PRO A 78 3.29 -2.05 7.28
C PRO A 78 1.94 -2.73 7.55
N LEU A 79 0.86 -1.96 7.68
CA LEU A 79 -0.49 -2.50 7.90
C LEU A 79 -1.00 -3.22 6.65
N ILE A 80 -0.82 -2.62 5.47
CA ILE A 80 -1.22 -3.20 4.18
C ILE A 80 -0.46 -4.49 3.90
N ILE A 81 0.86 -4.53 4.15
CA ILE A 81 1.65 -5.76 4.06
C ILE A 81 1.15 -6.81 5.07
N GLY A 82 0.83 -6.40 6.30
CA GLY A 82 0.25 -7.28 7.31
C GLY A 82 -1.06 -7.93 6.85
N LEU A 83 -1.95 -7.12 6.26
CA LEU A 83 -3.24 -7.56 5.71
C LEU A 83 -3.07 -8.49 4.50
N LEU A 84 -2.15 -8.18 3.59
CA LEU A 84 -1.84 -9.04 2.44
C LEU A 84 -1.40 -10.44 2.89
N LYS A 85 -0.61 -10.54 3.96
CA LYS A 85 -0.15 -11.82 4.51
C LYS A 85 -1.24 -12.64 5.19
N SER A 86 -2.27 -12.00 5.74
CA SER A 86 -3.23 -12.65 6.65
C SER A 86 -4.61 -12.82 6.05
N SER A 87 -5.01 -11.98 5.08
CA SER A 87 -6.36 -12.03 4.54
C SER A 87 -6.60 -13.34 3.82
N ARG A 88 -7.73 -13.95 4.11
CA ARG A 88 -8.18 -15.18 3.46
C ARG A 88 -8.87 -14.89 2.13
N HIS A 89 -9.19 -13.63 1.87
CA HIS A 89 -9.93 -13.19 0.71
C HIS A 89 -8.97 -12.81 -0.42
N GLU A 90 -9.00 -13.62 -1.48
CA GLU A 90 -8.13 -13.42 -2.65
C GLU A 90 -8.33 -12.05 -3.34
N PRO A 91 -9.55 -11.48 -3.45
CA PRO A 91 -9.74 -10.12 -3.96
C PRO A 91 -9.03 -9.03 -3.14
N VAL A 92 -8.99 -9.15 -1.81
CA VAL A 92 -8.25 -8.22 -0.92
C VAL A 92 -6.76 -8.28 -1.24
N ARG A 93 -6.20 -9.50 -1.28
CA ARG A 93 -4.78 -9.70 -1.57
C ARG A 93 -4.40 -9.20 -2.97
N ASN A 94 -5.26 -9.44 -3.96
CA ASN A 94 -5.06 -8.95 -5.31
C ASN A 94 -5.06 -7.42 -5.37
N CYS A 95 -6.08 -6.78 -4.78
CA CYS A 95 -6.17 -5.33 -4.73
C CYS A 95 -4.93 -4.69 -4.09
N ILE A 96 -4.44 -5.27 -3.00
CA ILE A 96 -3.21 -4.79 -2.36
C ILE A 96 -2.01 -4.93 -3.30
N LEU A 97 -1.81 -6.07 -3.96
CA LEU A 97 -0.69 -6.26 -4.87
C LEU A 97 -0.69 -5.24 -6.02
N GLU A 98 -1.86 -4.90 -6.56
CA GLU A 98 -2.01 -3.85 -7.58
C GLU A 98 -1.59 -2.47 -7.01
N ILE A 99 -2.08 -2.11 -5.80
CA ILE A 99 -1.73 -0.85 -5.12
C ILE A 99 -0.21 -0.75 -4.88
N LEU A 100 0.40 -1.83 -4.39
CA LEU A 100 1.85 -1.89 -4.17
C LEU A 100 2.61 -1.72 -5.49
N SER A 101 2.02 -2.15 -6.61
CA SER A 101 2.65 -2.06 -7.93
C SER A 101 2.76 -0.61 -8.39
N GLU A 102 1.70 0.19 -8.20
CA GLU A 102 1.75 1.63 -8.48
C GLU A 102 2.75 2.36 -7.58
N TRP A 103 2.70 2.09 -6.28
CA TRP A 103 3.62 2.70 -5.32
C TRP A 103 5.09 2.38 -5.59
N TYR A 104 5.37 1.23 -6.21
CA TYR A 104 6.73 0.83 -6.55
C TYR A 104 7.17 1.32 -7.94
N TYR A 105 6.33 1.19 -8.97
CA TYR A 105 6.75 1.41 -10.36
C TYR A 105 6.60 2.84 -10.85
N SER A 106 5.52 3.51 -10.46
CA SER A 106 5.01 4.69 -11.16
C SER A 106 4.86 5.89 -10.23
N PHE A 107 4.56 5.67 -8.96
CA PHE A 107 4.24 6.76 -8.04
C PHE A 107 5.49 7.32 -7.36
N VAL A 108 5.45 8.62 -7.08
CA VAL A 108 6.50 9.37 -6.39
C VAL A 108 5.98 10.01 -5.09
N PRO A 109 6.84 10.26 -4.10
CA PRO A 109 6.44 10.94 -2.87
C PRO A 109 5.97 12.39 -3.14
N GLU A 110 4.95 12.84 -2.41
CA GLU A 110 4.52 14.24 -2.37
C GLU A 110 4.30 14.67 -0.92
N LEU A 111 5.20 15.52 -0.40
CA LEU A 111 5.26 15.83 1.04
C LEU A 111 4.31 16.95 1.47
N GLY A 112 4.03 17.91 0.58
CA GLY A 112 3.28 19.11 0.93
C GLY A 112 3.97 19.89 2.05
N THR A 113 3.31 20.02 3.21
CA THR A 113 3.87 20.72 4.39
C THR A 113 4.54 19.81 5.41
N PHE A 114 4.60 18.50 5.16
CA PHE A 114 5.27 17.56 6.04
C PHE A 114 6.80 17.72 5.97
N THR A 115 7.45 17.88 7.12
CA THR A 115 8.89 18.22 7.20
C THR A 115 9.74 17.18 7.93
N THR A 116 9.14 16.08 8.42
CA THR A 116 9.87 15.06 9.20
C THR A 116 10.72 14.11 8.34
N SER A 117 10.52 14.13 7.02
CA SER A 117 11.28 13.33 6.05
C SER A 117 11.41 14.11 4.74
N ASN A 118 12.33 13.70 3.87
CA ASN A 118 12.44 14.21 2.50
C ASN A 118 11.86 13.18 1.51
N GLU A 119 11.66 13.58 0.25
CA GLU A 119 11.07 12.73 -0.79
C GLU A 119 11.89 11.46 -0.99
N LYS A 120 13.22 11.57 -1.09
CA LYS A 120 14.11 10.43 -1.30
C LYS A 120 14.02 9.41 -0.17
N ASP A 121 14.00 9.86 1.08
CA ASP A 121 13.88 8.99 2.26
C ASP A 121 12.53 8.25 2.25
N LEU A 122 11.45 8.92 1.86
CA LEU A 122 10.12 8.32 1.77
C LEU A 122 10.04 7.31 0.62
N GLU A 123 10.63 7.63 -0.52
CA GLU A 123 10.74 6.73 -1.66
C GLU A 123 11.56 5.47 -1.31
N ASP A 124 12.71 5.64 -0.67
CA ASP A 124 13.55 4.53 -0.22
C ASP A 124 12.82 3.67 0.80
N PHE A 125 12.04 4.29 1.69
CA PHE A 125 11.19 3.55 2.62
C PHE A 125 10.16 2.70 1.88
N VAL A 126 9.40 3.28 0.95
CA VAL A 126 8.34 2.58 0.22
C VAL A 126 8.92 1.46 -0.65
N ARG A 127 9.85 1.80 -1.54
CA ARG A 127 10.47 0.83 -2.46
C ARG A 127 11.21 -0.26 -1.68
N GLY A 128 12.01 0.12 -0.69
CA GLY A 128 12.79 -0.81 0.13
C GLY A 128 11.91 -1.82 0.85
N ASN A 129 10.83 -1.39 1.50
CA ASN A 129 9.94 -2.31 2.24
C ASN A 129 9.12 -3.20 1.30
N ILE A 130 8.64 -2.68 0.17
CA ILE A 130 7.91 -3.50 -0.83
C ILE A 130 8.85 -4.56 -1.42
N LYS A 131 10.02 -4.17 -1.93
CA LYS A 131 11.01 -5.11 -2.51
C LYS A 131 11.43 -6.16 -1.51
N GLN A 132 11.75 -5.75 -0.28
CA GLN A 132 12.09 -6.68 0.80
C GLN A 132 10.95 -7.68 1.03
N PHE A 133 9.72 -7.19 1.19
CA PHE A 133 8.57 -8.04 1.47
C PHE A 133 8.28 -9.03 0.33
N ILE A 134 8.27 -8.58 -0.92
CA ILE A 134 8.01 -9.46 -2.08
C ILE A 134 9.08 -10.55 -2.19
N THR A 135 10.37 -10.20 -2.03
CA THR A 135 11.49 -11.14 -2.23
C THR A 135 11.67 -12.12 -1.07
N GLU A 136 11.43 -11.70 0.18
CA GLU A 136 11.58 -12.55 1.36
C GLU A 136 10.35 -13.43 1.64
N THR A 137 9.21 -13.14 1.00
CA THR A 137 7.98 -13.92 1.19
C THR A 137 7.97 -15.16 0.33
N LYS A 138 7.70 -16.31 0.95
CA LYS A 138 7.38 -17.53 0.22
C LYS A 138 5.91 -17.48 -0.23
N TRP A 139 5.70 -17.23 -1.51
CA TRP A 139 4.37 -17.11 -2.10
C TRP A 139 3.73 -18.46 -2.40
N ASN A 140 2.44 -18.55 -2.10
CA ASN A 140 1.54 -19.65 -2.48
C ASN A 140 0.13 -19.07 -2.54
N ASP A 141 -0.24 -18.56 -3.71
CA ASP A 141 -1.49 -17.81 -3.91
C ASP A 141 -2.18 -18.23 -5.23
N SER A 142 -3.24 -17.54 -5.63
CA SER A 142 -3.90 -17.72 -6.92
C SER A 142 -2.94 -17.44 -8.08
N ASP A 143 -3.16 -18.07 -9.24
CA ASP A 143 -2.39 -17.81 -10.46
C ASP A 143 -2.34 -16.32 -10.82
N ARG A 144 -3.44 -15.61 -10.56
CA ARG A 144 -3.55 -14.17 -10.77
C ARG A 144 -2.59 -13.39 -9.88
N ASN A 145 -2.58 -13.67 -8.58
CA ASN A 145 -1.66 -12.99 -7.64
C ASN A 145 -0.21 -13.38 -7.92
N MET A 146 0.03 -14.65 -8.25
CA MET A 146 1.35 -15.14 -8.64
C MET A 146 1.90 -14.44 -9.88
N LYS A 147 1.03 -14.02 -10.82
CA LYS A 147 1.44 -13.20 -11.96
C LYS A 147 1.98 -11.83 -11.52
N LEU A 148 1.25 -11.09 -10.67
CA LEU A 148 1.72 -9.79 -10.16
C LEU A 148 3.03 -9.92 -9.39
N ILE A 149 3.17 -10.98 -8.59
CA ILE A 149 4.41 -11.30 -7.87
C ILE A 149 5.56 -11.59 -8.84
N SER A 150 5.30 -12.30 -9.95
CA SER A 150 6.30 -12.51 -11.00
C SER A 150 6.73 -11.19 -11.62
N ASP A 151 5.77 -10.32 -11.96
CA ASP A 151 6.05 -9.01 -12.56
C ASP A 151 6.95 -8.15 -11.65
N PHE A 152 6.76 -8.19 -10.33
CA PHE A 152 7.69 -7.58 -9.36
C PHE A 152 9.10 -8.15 -9.44
N ASN A 153 9.23 -9.47 -9.44
CA ASN A 153 10.54 -10.11 -9.46
C ASN A 153 11.29 -9.83 -10.77
N ASP A 154 10.58 -9.80 -11.90
CA ASP A 154 11.14 -9.46 -13.21
C ASP A 154 11.64 -8.01 -13.19
N TYR A 155 10.83 -7.07 -12.69
CA TYR A 155 11.24 -5.67 -12.55
C TYR A 155 12.47 -5.50 -11.64
N PHE A 156 12.52 -6.20 -10.50
CA PHE A 156 13.67 -6.14 -9.60
C PHE A 156 14.96 -6.64 -10.24
N ALA A 157 14.88 -7.65 -11.12
CA ALA A 157 16.02 -8.19 -11.85
C ALA A 157 16.51 -7.20 -12.93
N GLU A 158 15.59 -6.51 -13.61
CA GLU A 158 15.91 -5.45 -14.56
C GLU A 158 16.61 -4.26 -13.86
N GLU A 159 16.06 -3.80 -12.74
CA GLU A 159 16.62 -2.70 -11.94
C GLU A 159 18.04 -3.02 -11.43
N ALA A 160 18.32 -4.27 -11.06
CA ALA A 160 19.65 -4.69 -10.62
C ALA A 160 20.69 -4.79 -11.76
N SER A 161 20.23 -4.76 -13.01
CA SER A 161 21.06 -4.89 -14.21
C SER A 161 21.38 -3.54 -14.88
N ALA A 162 20.75 -2.45 -14.41
CA ALA A 162 20.92 -1.08 -14.89
C ALA A 162 22.05 -0.35 -14.15
#